data_AF-A0A0F9S183-F1
#
_entry.id   AF-A0A0F9S183-F1
#
_cell.length_a   1.000
_cell.length_b   1.000
_cell.length_c   1.000
_cell.angle_alpha   90.00
_cell.angle_beta   90.00
_cell.angle_gamma   90.00
#
_symmetry.space_group_name_H-M   'P 1'
#
loop_
_entity.id
_entity.type
_entity.pdbx_description
1 polymer ?
#
loop_
_entity_poly.entity_id
_entity_poly.type
_entity_poly.pdbx_seq_one_letter_code
_entity_poly.pdbx_strand_id
1 'polypeptide(L)'
;MTTGLQDSATGGVAKQRASTYGYYRQENGWITISAATELEENARRKRGWEPLTHYGRVEMATGYAINHPLEALFMQGGAKELCREQIIQSGFHLTPPVVPACRTLLSQYHKGHSEACWVDAEPVTFPQLEGDVPAGFQCRFCDRDLHPTEQARDQHEEVMHKEQRGEIRTGKVLADSMVEGLGGKAPSAEPALPGTQHPYACGYCGAGFDKSGPFLKHVEGHNEENADATKSSDEDVGSENAGTENGTESES
;
A
#
# COMPACT_ATOMS: atom_id res chain seq x y z
N MET A 1 59.26 36.62 -44.58
CA MET A 1 58.25 35.57 -44.88
C MET A 1 58.16 34.67 -43.67
N THR A 2 57.25 35.00 -42.75
CA THR A 2 56.98 34.23 -41.53
C THR A 2 55.47 34.25 -41.33
N THR A 3 54.81 33.26 -41.91
CA THR A 3 53.37 33.02 -41.79
C THR A 3 53.11 32.35 -40.44
N GLY A 4 52.51 33.09 -39.51
CA GLY A 4 51.95 32.52 -38.29
C GLY A 4 50.58 31.93 -38.59
N LEU A 5 50.44 30.62 -38.39
CA LEU A 5 49.13 29.98 -38.27
C LEU A 5 48.47 30.46 -36.98
N GLN A 6 47.28 31.06 -37.08
CA GLN A 6 46.36 31.21 -35.96
C GLN A 6 45.33 30.09 -36.04
N ASP A 7 45.53 29.07 -35.20
CA ASP A 7 44.50 28.11 -34.82
C ASP A 7 43.38 28.86 -34.11
N SER A 8 42.25 29.02 -34.80
CA SER A 8 41.01 29.44 -34.16
C SER A 8 40.31 28.20 -33.63
N ALA A 9 40.47 27.99 -32.32
CA ALA A 9 39.79 26.98 -31.54
C ALA A 9 38.27 27.07 -31.77
N THR A 10 37.71 26.02 -32.36
CA THR A 10 36.27 25.78 -32.39
C THR A 10 35.76 25.66 -30.96
N GLY A 11 34.99 26.67 -30.53
CA GLY A 11 34.30 26.68 -29.26
C GLY A 11 33.47 25.41 -29.09
N GLY A 12 33.74 24.69 -28.01
CA GLY A 12 32.92 23.56 -27.60
C GLY A 12 31.51 24.05 -27.29
N VAL A 13 30.59 23.82 -28.22
CA VAL A 13 29.16 23.85 -27.92
C VAL A 13 28.94 22.72 -26.92
N ALA A 14 28.81 23.08 -25.64
CA ALA A 14 28.33 22.16 -24.63
C ALA A 14 27.00 21.61 -25.16
N LYS A 15 27.00 20.35 -25.60
CA LYS A 15 25.79 19.64 -26.00
C LYS A 15 24.85 19.74 -24.81
N GLN A 16 23.84 20.61 -24.90
CA GLN A 16 22.70 20.56 -24.00
C GLN A 16 22.24 19.10 -24.01
N ARG A 17 22.29 18.43 -22.85
CA ARG A 17 21.77 17.07 -22.75
C ARG A 17 20.30 17.17 -23.07
N ALA A 18 19.94 16.77 -24.29
CA ALA A 18 18.56 16.76 -24.72
C ALA A 18 17.79 15.92 -23.70
N SER A 19 16.78 16.54 -23.09
CA SER A 19 15.78 15.90 -22.25
C SER A 19 15.47 14.50 -22.78
N THR A 20 15.82 13.48 -22.00
CA THR A 20 15.98 12.11 -22.51
C THR A 20 14.68 11.32 -22.50
N TYR A 21 13.65 11.82 -21.81
CA TYR A 21 12.40 11.08 -21.59
C TYR A 21 11.19 11.85 -22.12
N GLY A 22 10.19 11.11 -22.55
CA GLY A 22 8.91 11.63 -23.05
C GLY A 22 7.75 10.77 -22.57
N TYR A 23 6.54 11.29 -22.79
CA TYR A 23 5.29 10.64 -22.43
C TYR A 23 4.77 9.82 -23.60
N TYR A 24 4.25 8.63 -23.31
CA TYR A 24 3.69 7.71 -24.27
C TYR A 24 2.38 7.16 -23.75
N ARG A 25 1.35 7.17 -24.61
CA ARG A 25 0.09 6.47 -24.38
C ARG A 25 0.20 5.05 -24.91
N GLN A 26 -0.07 4.08 -24.04
CA GLN A 26 -0.20 2.67 -24.40
C GLN A 26 -1.58 2.38 -25.02
N GLU A 27 -1.76 1.21 -25.62
CA GLU A 27 -3.02 0.80 -26.26
C GLU A 27 -4.21 0.77 -25.28
N ASN A 28 -3.96 0.46 -23.99
CA ASN A 28 -4.98 0.50 -22.93
C ASN A 28 -5.26 1.92 -22.39
N GLY A 29 -4.70 2.96 -23.01
CA GLY A 29 -4.82 4.35 -22.60
C GLY A 29 -3.89 4.77 -21.45
N TRP A 30 -3.06 3.86 -20.92
CA TRP A 30 -2.13 4.17 -19.83
C TRP A 30 -1.00 5.06 -20.32
N ILE A 31 -0.71 6.13 -19.58
CA ILE A 31 0.41 7.03 -19.85
C ILE A 31 1.66 6.56 -19.11
N THR A 32 2.74 6.34 -19.86
CA THR A 32 4.04 5.92 -19.34
C THR A 32 5.12 6.86 -19.80
N ILE A 33 6.15 7.00 -18.98
CA ILE A 33 7.33 7.78 -19.31
C ILE A 33 8.43 6.82 -19.73
N SER A 34 9.03 7.09 -20.88
CA SER A 34 10.11 6.27 -21.40
C SER A 34 11.13 7.13 -22.12
N ALA A 35 12.27 6.54 -22.46
CA ALA A 35 13.29 7.23 -23.23
C ALA A 35 12.70 7.72 -24.57
N ALA A 36 13.06 8.94 -24.96
CA ALA A 36 12.63 9.62 -26.17
C ALA A 36 13.76 9.74 -27.20
N THR A 37 14.67 8.76 -27.23
CA THR A 37 15.60 8.59 -28.34
C THR A 37 14.83 8.11 -29.57
N GLU A 38 15.29 8.46 -30.77
CA GLU A 38 14.60 8.06 -32.01
C GLU A 38 14.41 6.54 -32.11
N LEU A 39 15.40 5.76 -31.67
CA LEU A 39 15.34 4.30 -31.69
C LEU A 39 14.25 3.76 -30.75
N GLU A 40 14.17 4.26 -29.52
CA GLU A 40 13.16 3.86 -28.53
C GLU A 40 11.78 4.30 -28.97
N GLU A 41 11.62 5.56 -29.42
CA GLU A 41 10.34 6.07 -29.90
C GLU A 41 9.81 5.21 -31.06
N ASN A 42 10.67 4.88 -32.04
CA ASN A 42 10.30 3.98 -33.14
C ASN A 42 9.91 2.58 -32.65
N ALA A 43 10.61 2.04 -31.66
CA ALA A 43 10.26 0.75 -31.05
C ALA A 43 8.90 0.81 -30.34
N ARG A 44 8.58 1.91 -29.66
CA ARG A 44 7.28 2.11 -29.00
C ARG A 44 6.14 2.27 -30.00
N ARG A 45 6.33 3.06 -31.06
CA ARG A 45 5.35 3.20 -32.16
C ARG A 45 5.04 1.84 -32.80
N LYS A 46 6.05 0.99 -33.01
CA LYS A 46 5.85 -0.39 -33.51
C LYS A 46 5.04 -1.29 -32.58
N ARG A 47 4.99 -0.98 -31.28
CA ARG A 47 4.16 -1.66 -30.27
C ARG A 47 2.79 -0.99 -30.07
N GLY A 48 2.38 -0.09 -30.98
CA GLY A 48 1.10 0.61 -30.91
C GLY A 48 1.07 1.78 -29.91
N TRP A 49 2.22 2.20 -29.36
CA TRP A 49 2.24 3.31 -28.40
C TRP A 49 2.28 4.66 -29.12
N GLU A 50 1.46 5.59 -28.66
CA GLU A 50 1.34 6.94 -29.20
C GLU A 50 2.22 7.91 -28.38
N PRO A 51 3.23 8.58 -28.97
CA PRO A 51 4.03 9.56 -28.26
C PRO A 51 3.26 10.88 -28.09
N LEU A 52 3.25 11.41 -26.87
CA LEU A 52 2.58 12.68 -26.52
C LEU A 52 3.58 13.83 -26.51
N THR A 53 4.08 14.20 -27.70
CA THR A 53 5.19 15.14 -27.85
C THR A 53 4.85 16.60 -27.50
N HIS A 54 3.58 16.98 -27.50
CA HIS A 54 3.11 18.33 -27.18
C HIS A 54 3.28 18.71 -25.71
N TYR A 55 3.47 17.75 -24.81
CA TYR A 55 3.78 18.00 -23.39
C TYR A 55 5.27 18.21 -23.11
N GLY A 56 6.09 18.21 -24.17
CA GLY A 56 7.52 18.34 -24.05
C GLY A 56 8.19 17.06 -23.55
N ARG A 57 9.42 17.23 -23.07
CA ARG A 57 10.29 16.15 -22.62
C ARG A 57 10.81 16.48 -21.23
N VAL A 58 11.06 15.44 -20.46
CA VAL A 58 11.50 15.54 -19.07
C VAL A 58 12.91 15.03 -18.90
N GLU A 59 13.67 15.72 -18.06
CA GLU A 59 15.00 15.30 -17.65
C GLU A 59 14.92 14.58 -16.30
N MET A 60 15.08 13.25 -16.32
CA MET A 60 15.06 12.41 -15.11
C MET A 60 16.41 12.42 -14.36
N ALA A 61 17.13 13.55 -14.40
CA ALA A 61 18.43 13.68 -13.75
C ALA A 61 18.33 14.09 -12.27
N THR A 62 17.18 14.62 -11.84
CA THR A 62 16.94 15.05 -10.46
C THR A 62 16.09 14.02 -9.71
N GLY A 63 16.37 13.82 -8.41
CA GLY A 63 15.55 12.95 -7.55
C GLY A 63 14.09 13.41 -7.49
N TYR A 64 13.85 14.71 -7.60
CA TYR A 64 12.51 15.27 -7.70
C TYR A 64 11.76 14.77 -8.94
N ALA A 65 12.34 14.89 -10.14
CA ALA A 65 11.68 14.46 -11.38
C ALA A 65 11.38 12.96 -11.39
N ILE A 66 12.22 12.15 -10.73
CA ILE A 66 12.01 10.71 -10.57
C ILE A 66 10.77 10.42 -9.71
N ASN A 67 10.57 11.18 -8.64
CA ASN A 67 9.43 11.02 -7.72
C ASN A 67 8.15 11.71 -8.22
N HIS A 68 8.28 12.70 -9.11
CA HIS A 68 7.17 13.46 -9.69
C HIS A 68 7.15 13.39 -11.22
N PRO A 69 7.12 12.18 -11.81
CA PRO A 69 7.47 12.03 -13.21
C PRO A 69 6.34 12.53 -14.16
N LEU A 70 5.11 12.61 -13.66
CA LEU A 70 3.95 13.16 -14.38
C LEU A 70 3.71 14.66 -14.14
N GLU A 71 4.46 15.32 -13.25
CA GLU A 71 4.21 16.73 -12.92
C GLU A 71 4.34 17.64 -14.13
N ALA A 72 5.35 17.40 -14.96
CA ALA A 72 5.56 18.14 -16.20
C ALA A 72 4.41 17.99 -17.19
N LEU A 73 3.81 16.80 -17.27
CA LEU A 73 2.59 16.57 -18.03
C LEU A 73 1.40 17.33 -17.43
N PHE A 74 1.27 17.38 -16.11
CA PHE A 74 0.20 18.13 -15.44
C PHE A 74 0.34 19.65 -15.57
N MET A 75 1.56 20.19 -15.48
CA MET A 75 1.86 21.62 -15.73
C MET A 75 1.35 22.11 -17.08
N GLN A 76 1.34 21.21 -18.07
CA GLN A 76 0.93 21.49 -19.44
C GLN A 76 -0.53 21.07 -19.72
N GLY A 77 -1.32 20.78 -18.67
CA GLY A 77 -2.73 20.42 -18.80
C GLY A 77 -2.97 19.00 -19.36
N GLY A 78 -1.97 18.12 -19.26
CA GLY A 78 -2.05 16.74 -19.71
C GLY A 78 -2.83 15.80 -18.79
N ALA A 79 -3.41 16.31 -17.69
CA ALA A 79 -4.23 15.50 -16.78
C ALA A 79 -5.35 14.75 -17.52
N LYS A 80 -5.93 15.37 -18.56
CA LYS A 80 -6.95 14.80 -19.45
C LYS A 80 -6.50 13.56 -20.24
N GLU A 81 -5.19 13.34 -20.36
CA GLU A 81 -4.64 12.25 -21.17
C GLU A 81 -4.58 10.93 -20.42
N LEU A 82 -4.67 10.96 -19.09
CA LEU A 82 -4.69 9.77 -18.26
C LEU A 82 -6.05 9.07 -18.40
N CYS A 83 -6.02 7.74 -18.48
CA CYS A 83 -7.24 6.95 -18.38
C CYS A 83 -7.74 6.91 -16.93
N ARG A 84 -9.06 6.72 -16.75
CA ARG A 84 -9.71 6.67 -15.43
C ARG A 84 -9.05 5.66 -14.49
N GLU A 85 -8.72 4.48 -15.00
CA GLU A 85 -8.07 3.42 -14.23
C GLU A 85 -6.70 3.86 -13.68
N GLN A 86 -5.88 4.54 -14.49
CA GLN A 86 -4.59 5.04 -14.06
C GLN A 86 -4.72 6.07 -12.94
N ILE A 87 -5.71 6.97 -13.03
CA ILE A 87 -5.98 7.99 -12.02
C ILE A 87 -6.39 7.34 -10.69
N ILE A 88 -7.22 6.29 -10.75
CA ILE A 88 -7.64 5.52 -9.58
C ILE A 88 -6.45 4.79 -8.97
N GLN A 89 -5.76 3.95 -9.74
CA GLN A 89 -4.63 3.15 -9.25
C GLN A 89 -3.48 4.00 -8.67
N SER A 90 -3.23 5.17 -9.26
CA SER A 90 -2.19 6.09 -8.78
C SER A 90 -2.61 6.88 -7.54
N GLY A 91 -3.88 6.79 -7.11
CA GLY A 91 -4.41 7.53 -5.95
C GLY A 91 -4.59 9.03 -6.17
N PHE A 92 -4.49 9.52 -7.40
CA PHE A 92 -4.66 10.94 -7.71
C PHE A 92 -6.08 11.45 -7.46
N HIS A 93 -7.07 10.55 -7.37
CA HIS A 93 -8.44 10.89 -6.98
C HIS A 93 -8.60 11.14 -5.47
N LEU A 94 -7.76 10.53 -4.62
CA LEU A 94 -7.77 10.74 -3.16
C LEU A 94 -6.86 11.91 -2.78
N THR A 95 -5.66 11.91 -3.36
CA THR A 95 -4.62 12.91 -3.09
C THR A 95 -4.12 13.48 -4.43
N PRO A 96 -4.84 14.44 -5.03
CA PRO A 96 -4.44 15.01 -6.31
C PRO A 96 -3.09 15.72 -6.17
N PRO A 97 -2.16 15.50 -7.12
CA PRO A 97 -0.88 16.17 -7.11
C PRO A 97 -1.08 17.68 -7.27
N VAL A 98 -0.24 18.47 -6.62
CA VAL A 98 -0.25 19.93 -6.72
C VAL A 98 0.79 20.36 -7.74
N VAL A 99 0.45 21.33 -8.58
CA VAL A 99 1.31 21.79 -9.66
C VAL A 99 1.89 23.15 -9.31
N PRO A 100 3.21 23.37 -9.45
CA PRO A 100 3.82 24.66 -9.11
C PRO A 100 3.30 25.77 -10.03
N ALA A 101 2.98 26.92 -9.44
CA ALA A 101 2.44 28.10 -10.13
C ALA A 101 3.39 28.66 -11.19
N CYS A 102 4.71 28.44 -11.05
CA CYS A 102 5.69 28.89 -12.03
C CYS A 102 5.60 28.16 -13.39
N ARG A 103 4.93 26.99 -13.45
CA ARG A 103 4.72 26.16 -14.65
C ARG A 103 5.98 25.90 -15.49
N THR A 104 7.14 25.94 -14.84
CA THR A 104 8.45 25.86 -15.50
C THR A 104 9.05 24.50 -15.21
N LEU A 105 9.38 23.75 -16.28
CA LEU A 105 9.99 22.43 -16.19
C LEU A 105 11.36 22.48 -15.52
N LEU A 106 11.62 21.49 -14.66
CA LEU A 106 12.96 21.30 -14.10
C LEU A 106 13.95 20.97 -15.22
N SER A 107 15.10 21.63 -15.18
CA SER A 107 16.18 21.48 -16.15
C SER A 107 17.52 21.78 -15.49
N GLN A 108 18.61 21.66 -16.25
CA GLN A 108 19.93 22.12 -15.81
C GLN A 108 19.98 23.58 -15.31
N TYR A 109 19.09 24.46 -15.82
CA TYR A 109 19.02 25.87 -15.43
C TYR A 109 17.95 26.14 -14.36
N HIS A 110 16.98 25.24 -14.21
CA HIS A 110 15.90 25.33 -13.22
C HIS A 110 15.89 24.05 -12.38
N LYS A 111 16.68 24.00 -11.31
CA LYS A 111 16.98 22.75 -10.59
C LYS A 111 15.92 22.35 -9.56
N GLY A 112 15.02 23.25 -9.19
CA GLY A 112 13.98 22.99 -8.21
C GLY A 112 12.96 24.11 -8.10
N HIS A 113 11.83 23.82 -7.46
CA HIS A 113 10.80 24.79 -7.14
C HIS A 113 11.08 25.41 -5.76
N SER A 114 11.20 26.73 -5.70
CA SER A 114 11.27 27.47 -4.43
C SER A 114 9.88 27.57 -3.79
N GLU A 115 9.81 27.99 -2.52
CA GLU A 115 8.52 28.21 -1.82
C GLU A 115 7.59 29.15 -2.59
N ALA A 116 8.14 30.18 -3.24
CA ALA A 116 7.38 31.10 -4.09
C ALA A 116 6.70 30.41 -5.28
N CYS A 117 7.22 29.29 -5.77
CA CYS A 117 6.58 28.51 -6.84
C CYS A 117 5.31 27.78 -6.37
N TRP A 118 5.14 27.64 -5.06
CA TRP A 118 4.01 26.93 -4.45
C TRP A 118 2.95 27.88 -3.89
N VAL A 119 3.24 29.18 -3.89
CA VAL A 119 2.23 30.22 -3.63
C VAL A 119 1.23 30.16 -4.78
N ASP A 120 -0.04 29.96 -4.45
CA ASP A 120 -1.16 29.79 -5.40
C ASP A 120 -1.08 28.53 -6.28
N ALA A 121 -0.32 27.52 -5.85
CA ALA A 121 -0.32 26.23 -6.54
C ALA A 121 -1.64 25.50 -6.33
N GLU A 122 -2.27 25.09 -7.43
CA GLU A 122 -3.57 24.41 -7.41
C GLU A 122 -3.39 22.89 -7.60
N PRO A 123 -4.25 22.09 -6.95
CA PRO A 123 -4.30 20.65 -7.20
C PRO A 123 -4.77 20.39 -8.64
N VAL A 124 -4.22 19.34 -9.25
CA VAL A 124 -4.64 18.88 -10.58
C VAL A 124 -6.10 18.43 -10.52
N THR A 125 -6.88 18.92 -11.47
CA THR A 125 -8.26 18.45 -11.69
C THR A 125 -8.28 17.37 -12.75
N PHE A 126 -9.09 16.34 -12.52
CA PHE A 126 -9.24 15.19 -13.41
C PHE A 126 -10.67 15.12 -13.94
N PRO A 127 -10.98 15.78 -15.08
CA PRO A 127 -12.34 15.80 -15.64
C PRO A 127 -12.87 14.40 -16.00
N GLN A 128 -12.01 13.40 -16.16
CA GLN A 128 -12.39 12.03 -16.51
C GLN A 128 -12.96 11.23 -15.33
N LEU A 129 -12.93 11.78 -14.11
CA LEU A 129 -13.47 11.14 -12.90
C LEU A 129 -14.95 11.47 -12.65
N GLU A 130 -15.67 12.00 -13.62
CA GLU A 130 -17.11 12.21 -13.48
C GLU A 130 -17.85 10.88 -13.21
N GLY A 131 -18.62 10.84 -12.12
CA GLY A 131 -19.43 9.68 -11.73
C GLY A 131 -18.99 9.04 -10.41
N ASP A 132 -19.28 7.75 -10.26
CA ASP A 132 -18.90 6.96 -9.09
C ASP A 132 -17.37 6.78 -9.07
N VAL A 133 -16.71 7.18 -7.99
CA VAL A 133 -15.26 7.00 -7.79
C VAL A 133 -15.07 6.21 -6.51
N PRO A 134 -14.24 5.14 -6.51
CA PRO A 134 -13.98 4.39 -5.30
C PRO A 134 -13.52 5.29 -4.16
N ALA A 135 -14.08 5.12 -2.96
CA ALA A 135 -13.73 5.91 -1.78
C ALA A 135 -12.32 5.60 -1.23
N GLY A 136 -11.60 4.64 -1.81
CA GLY A 136 -10.35 4.11 -1.30
C GLY A 136 -10.55 3.05 -0.22
N PHE A 137 -9.44 2.47 0.22
CA PHE A 137 -9.35 1.37 1.16
C PHE A 137 -8.62 1.84 2.42
N GLN A 138 -9.30 1.80 3.55
CA GLN A 138 -8.71 2.12 4.85
C GLN A 138 -7.79 0.98 5.32
N CYS A 139 -6.64 1.33 5.89
CA CYS A 139 -5.76 0.39 6.57
C CYS A 139 -6.47 -0.24 7.78
N ARG A 140 -6.26 -1.54 8.01
CA ARG A 140 -6.91 -2.25 9.14
C ARG A 140 -6.28 -1.96 10.50
N PHE A 141 -5.09 -1.38 10.49
CA PHE A 141 -4.28 -1.14 11.69
C PHE A 141 -4.10 0.35 12.02
N CYS A 142 -4.37 1.25 11.07
CA CYS A 142 -4.28 2.69 11.31
C CYS A 142 -5.36 3.46 10.53
N ASP A 143 -5.68 4.65 11.03
CA ASP A 143 -6.71 5.54 10.46
C ASP A 143 -6.11 6.67 9.62
N ARG A 144 -4.82 6.59 9.25
CA ARG A 144 -4.09 7.76 8.77
C ARG A 144 -4.40 8.12 7.32
N ASP A 145 -4.38 7.15 6.41
CA ASP A 145 -4.49 7.39 4.97
C ASP A 145 -5.42 6.36 4.29
N LEU A 146 -6.17 6.83 3.30
CA LEU A 146 -6.95 5.98 2.40
C LEU A 146 -6.07 5.53 1.24
N HIS A 147 -6.05 4.24 0.95
CA HIS A 147 -5.28 3.68 -0.15
C HIS A 147 -6.14 3.56 -1.42
N PRO A 148 -5.59 3.82 -2.61
CA PRO A 148 -6.35 3.75 -3.85
C PRO A 148 -6.86 2.35 -4.21
N THR A 149 -6.08 1.33 -3.86
CA THR A 149 -6.37 -0.06 -4.18
C THR A 149 -6.15 -0.95 -2.97
N GLU A 150 -6.80 -2.11 -2.96
CA GLU A 150 -6.59 -3.12 -1.92
C GLU A 150 -5.11 -3.56 -1.86
N GLN A 151 -4.46 -3.72 -3.01
CA GLN A 151 -3.03 -4.05 -3.07
C GLN A 151 -2.15 -2.97 -2.45
N ALA A 152 -2.47 -1.69 -2.65
CA ALA A 152 -1.74 -0.58 -2.05
C ALA A 152 -1.91 -0.56 -0.52
N ARG A 153 -3.11 -0.86 -0.02
CA ARG A 153 -3.37 -1.06 1.42
C ARG A 153 -2.52 -2.21 1.96
N ASP A 154 -2.58 -3.38 1.33
CA ASP A 154 -1.86 -4.56 1.81
C ASP A 154 -0.34 -4.34 1.82
N GLN A 155 0.20 -3.66 0.80
CA GLN A 155 1.61 -3.27 0.76
C GLN A 155 1.97 -2.29 1.89
N HIS A 156 1.10 -1.31 2.18
CA HIS A 156 1.27 -0.41 3.32
C HIS A 156 1.27 -1.21 4.63
N GLU A 157 0.32 -2.13 4.82
CA GLU A 157 0.25 -2.97 6.01
C GLU A 157 1.52 -3.82 6.18
N GLU A 158 2.08 -4.38 5.11
CA GLU A 158 3.32 -5.16 5.16
C GLU A 158 4.54 -4.37 5.60
N VAL A 159 4.64 -3.10 5.19
CA VAL A 159 5.82 -2.27 5.45
C VAL A 159 5.68 -1.52 6.76
N MET A 160 4.50 -0.94 7.02
CA MET A 160 4.25 -0.07 8.18
C MET A 160 3.76 -0.85 9.40
N HIS A 161 3.11 -2.00 9.21
CA HIS A 161 2.55 -2.84 10.27
C HIS A 161 3.17 -4.25 10.27
N LYS A 162 4.50 -4.31 10.08
CA LYS A 162 5.25 -5.56 9.94
C LYS A 162 5.08 -6.51 11.13
N GLU A 163 5.06 -5.97 12.35
CA GLU A 163 4.92 -6.76 13.59
C GLU A 163 3.54 -7.40 13.68
N GLN A 164 2.48 -6.60 13.59
CA GLN A 164 1.09 -7.08 13.61
C GLN A 164 0.82 -8.07 12.46
N ARG A 165 1.33 -7.80 11.26
CA ARG A 165 1.26 -8.72 10.11
C ARG A 165 2.03 -10.02 10.37
N GLY A 166 3.16 -9.96 11.06
CA GLY A 166 3.97 -11.12 11.45
C GLY A 166 3.24 -12.03 12.42
N GLU A 167 2.57 -11.46 13.42
CA GLU A 167 1.75 -12.19 14.38
C GLU A 167 0.58 -12.90 13.69
N ILE A 168 -0.16 -12.18 12.83
CA ILE A 168 -1.28 -12.76 12.07
C ILE A 168 -0.80 -13.90 11.16
N ARG A 169 0.35 -13.72 10.48
CA ARG A 169 0.93 -14.77 9.63
C ARG A 169 1.33 -15.99 10.46
N THR A 170 1.91 -15.78 11.64
CA THR A 170 2.29 -16.87 12.54
C THR A 170 1.08 -17.61 13.05
N GLY A 171 0.05 -16.88 13.51
CA GLY A 171 -1.22 -17.45 13.93
C GLY A 171 -1.89 -18.27 12.83
N LYS A 172 -1.87 -17.77 11.58
CA LYS A 172 -2.39 -18.50 10.42
C LYS A 172 -1.63 -19.80 10.16
N VAL A 173 -0.30 -19.78 10.18
CA VAL A 173 0.53 -20.99 9.98
C VAL A 173 0.28 -22.03 11.09
N LEU A 174 0.15 -21.58 12.34
CA LEU A 174 -0.17 -22.46 13.46
C LEU A 174 -1.57 -23.08 13.29
N ALA A 175 -2.57 -22.27 12.94
CA ALA A 175 -3.92 -22.76 12.69
C ALA A 175 -3.95 -23.76 11.53
N ASP A 176 -3.28 -23.45 10.40
CA ASP A 176 -3.18 -24.34 9.24
C ASP A 176 -2.52 -25.68 9.63
N SER A 177 -1.44 -25.63 10.43
CA SER A 177 -0.74 -26.83 10.92
C SER A 177 -1.60 -27.67 11.87
N MET A 178 -2.43 -27.02 12.70
CA MET A 178 -3.39 -27.72 13.58
C MET A 178 -4.49 -28.40 12.76
N VAL A 179 -5.03 -27.72 11.74
CA VAL A 179 -6.03 -28.30 10.83
C VAL A 179 -5.47 -29.52 10.10
N GLU A 180 -4.24 -29.41 9.57
CA GLU A 180 -3.56 -30.52 8.89
C GLU A 180 -3.27 -31.68 9.85
N GLY A 181 -2.76 -31.38 11.05
CA GLY A 181 -2.45 -32.39 12.08
C GLY A 181 -3.67 -33.13 12.62
N LEU A 182 -4.85 -32.51 12.60
CA LEU A 182 -6.13 -33.14 12.98
C LEU A 182 -6.79 -33.93 11.83
N GLY A 183 -6.08 -34.12 10.71
CA GLY A 183 -6.60 -34.84 9.54
C GLY A 183 -7.64 -34.05 8.75
N GLY A 184 -7.78 -32.76 9.03
CA GLY A 184 -8.59 -31.84 8.26
C GLY A 184 -7.93 -31.59 6.91
N LYS A 185 -8.54 -32.09 5.83
CA LYS A 185 -8.20 -31.63 4.48
C LYS A 185 -8.44 -30.12 4.46
N ALA A 186 -7.40 -29.33 4.21
CA ALA A 186 -7.51 -27.87 4.11
C ALA A 186 -8.77 -27.51 3.28
N PRO A 187 -9.65 -26.61 3.75
CA PRO A 187 -10.82 -26.22 2.97
C PRO A 187 -10.31 -25.58 1.68
N SER A 188 -10.33 -26.38 0.62
CA SER A 188 -10.24 -25.91 -0.75
C SER A 188 -11.62 -25.35 -1.05
N ALA A 189 -11.67 -24.07 -1.41
CA ALA A 189 -12.84 -23.24 -1.61
C ALA A 189 -13.29 -22.44 -0.37
N GLU A 190 -13.37 -21.12 -0.61
CA GLU A 190 -13.96 -20.10 0.22
C GLU A 190 -15.26 -20.57 0.90
N PRO A 191 -15.44 -20.38 2.21
CA PRO A 191 -16.77 -20.39 2.77
C PRO A 191 -17.41 -19.05 2.45
N ALA A 192 -18.06 -18.99 1.29
CA ALA A 192 -19.27 -18.18 1.21
C ALA A 192 -20.29 -18.81 2.17
N LEU A 193 -20.32 -18.32 3.42
CA LEU A 193 -21.43 -18.58 4.34
C LEU A 193 -22.25 -17.29 4.50
N PRO A 194 -23.58 -17.40 4.36
CA PRO A 194 -24.45 -16.25 4.21
C PRO A 194 -24.82 -15.67 5.58
N GLY A 195 -24.59 -14.38 5.77
CA GLY A 195 -25.38 -13.57 6.70
C GLY A 195 -24.71 -13.01 7.95
N THR A 196 -23.39 -13.12 8.16
CA THR A 196 -22.74 -12.35 9.23
C THR A 196 -22.18 -11.05 8.67
N GLN A 197 -22.85 -9.94 8.94
CA GLN A 197 -22.49 -8.58 8.51
C GLN A 197 -21.18 -8.06 9.11
N HIS A 198 -20.35 -8.92 9.70
CA HIS A 198 -19.26 -8.55 10.58
C HIS A 198 -17.99 -9.36 10.26
N PRO A 199 -16.89 -8.73 9.79
CA PRO A 199 -15.65 -9.40 9.41
C PRO A 199 -14.86 -10.05 10.57
N TYR A 200 -15.21 -9.79 11.84
CA TYR A 200 -14.56 -10.38 13.02
C TYR A 200 -15.60 -11.11 13.88
N ALA A 201 -15.41 -12.38 14.20
CA ALA A 201 -16.34 -13.16 15.04
C ALA A 201 -15.60 -13.90 16.16
N CYS A 202 -16.17 -13.90 17.36
CA CYS A 202 -15.60 -14.57 18.54
C CYS A 202 -15.87 -16.07 18.51
N GLY A 203 -14.82 -16.89 18.50
CA GLY A 203 -14.93 -18.34 18.53
C GLY A 203 -15.42 -18.92 19.87
N TYR A 204 -15.36 -18.14 20.97
CA TYR A 204 -15.80 -18.59 22.29
C TYR A 204 -17.31 -18.43 22.52
N CYS A 205 -17.92 -17.37 22.00
CA CYS A 205 -19.35 -17.08 22.23
C CYS A 205 -20.17 -16.77 20.97
N GLY A 206 -19.53 -16.69 19.80
CA GLY A 206 -20.21 -16.42 18.51
C GLY A 206 -20.54 -14.94 18.25
N ALA A 207 -20.13 -14.00 19.10
CA ALA A 207 -20.38 -12.58 18.89
C ALA A 207 -19.64 -12.04 17.65
N GLY A 208 -20.33 -11.27 16.79
CA GLY A 208 -19.79 -10.64 15.58
C GLY A 208 -19.50 -9.15 15.77
N PHE A 209 -18.41 -8.67 15.18
CA PHE A 209 -17.91 -7.30 15.28
C PHE A 209 -17.45 -6.76 13.92
N ASP A 210 -17.74 -5.48 13.67
CA ASP A 210 -17.34 -4.77 12.46
C ASP A 210 -15.86 -4.37 12.42
N LYS A 211 -15.20 -4.32 13.58
CA LYS A 211 -13.86 -3.77 13.76
C LYS A 211 -13.03 -4.64 14.71
N SER A 212 -11.71 -4.69 14.49
CA SER A 212 -10.77 -5.48 15.28
C SER A 212 -10.60 -4.99 16.73
N GLY A 213 -10.66 -3.67 16.97
CA GLY A 213 -10.48 -3.10 18.32
C GLY A 213 -11.54 -3.57 19.35
N PRO A 214 -12.85 -3.44 19.07
CA PRO A 214 -13.91 -3.98 19.91
C PRO A 214 -13.87 -5.50 20.04
N PHE A 215 -13.50 -6.20 18.96
CA PHE A 215 -13.32 -7.65 18.96
C PHE A 215 -12.21 -8.10 19.92
N LEU A 216 -11.04 -7.45 19.88
CA LEU A 216 -9.90 -7.78 20.76
C LEU A 216 -10.25 -7.56 22.23
N LYS A 217 -10.85 -6.41 22.57
CA LYS A 217 -11.33 -6.15 23.95
C LYS A 217 -12.36 -7.15 24.43
N HIS A 218 -13.24 -7.59 23.54
CA HIS A 218 -14.22 -8.64 23.85
C HIS A 218 -13.55 -9.99 24.13
N VAL A 219 -12.55 -10.38 23.33
CA VAL A 219 -11.79 -11.63 23.54
C VAL A 219 -10.98 -11.57 24.83
N GLU A 220 -10.40 -10.42 25.17
CA GLU A 220 -9.70 -10.20 26.45
C GLU A 220 -10.60 -10.43 27.67
N GLY A 221 -11.89 -10.06 27.59
CA GLY A 221 -12.86 -10.30 28.67
C GLY A 221 -13.10 -11.79 28.98
N HIS A 222 -12.90 -12.70 28.02
CA HIS A 222 -12.97 -14.15 28.28
C HIS A 222 -11.83 -14.65 29.18
N ASN A 223 -10.69 -13.94 29.20
CA ASN A 223 -9.58 -14.30 30.09
C ASN A 223 -9.85 -13.91 31.55
N GLU A 224 -10.74 -12.96 31.80
CA GLU A 224 -11.09 -12.49 33.15
C GLU A 224 -12.17 -13.37 33.80
N GLU A 225 -13.11 -13.93 33.02
CA GLU A 225 -14.11 -14.89 33.53
C GLU A 225 -13.52 -16.28 33.85
N ASN A 226 -12.32 -16.62 33.35
CA ASN A 226 -11.69 -17.91 33.60
C ASN A 226 -10.76 -17.94 34.84
N ALA A 227 -10.55 -16.79 35.50
CA ALA A 227 -9.75 -16.69 36.71
C ALA A 227 -10.54 -17.00 38.01
N ASP A 228 -11.88 -17.04 37.94
CA ASP A 228 -12.76 -17.28 39.10
C ASP A 228 -13.31 -18.72 39.19
N ALA A 229 -12.91 -19.62 38.28
CA ALA A 229 -13.34 -21.03 38.28
C ALA A 229 -12.35 -22.00 38.95
N THR A 230 -11.19 -21.55 39.45
CA THR A 230 -10.16 -22.41 40.08
C THR A 230 -10.21 -22.44 41.62
N LYS A 231 -11.39 -22.26 42.23
CA LYS A 231 -11.62 -22.53 43.66
C LYS A 231 -12.96 -23.22 43.93
N SER A 232 -13.18 -24.43 43.39
CA SER A 232 -14.08 -25.40 44.02
C SER A 232 -13.97 -26.77 43.35
N SER A 233 -13.03 -27.60 43.78
CA SER A 233 -13.17 -29.07 43.82
C SER A 233 -11.84 -29.73 44.17
N ASP A 234 -11.42 -29.61 45.42
CA ASP A 234 -10.70 -30.69 46.08
C ASP A 234 -11.56 -31.07 47.29
N GLU A 235 -12.00 -32.33 47.30
CA GLU A 235 -12.41 -33.20 48.41
C GLU A 235 -13.55 -34.11 47.94
N ASP A 236 -13.19 -35.33 47.52
CA ASP A 236 -13.78 -36.60 47.97
C ASP A 236 -13.53 -37.71 46.93
N VAL A 237 -12.58 -38.61 47.21
CA VAL A 237 -12.66 -40.02 46.80
C VAL A 237 -12.08 -40.85 47.93
N GLY A 238 -12.96 -41.32 48.80
CA GLY A 238 -12.68 -42.47 49.66
C GLY A 238 -12.67 -43.77 48.85
N SER A 239 -11.83 -44.72 49.29
CA SER A 239 -12.15 -46.15 49.21
C SER A 239 -11.31 -46.91 50.25
N GLU A 240 -11.98 -47.25 51.36
CA GLU A 240 -12.11 -48.57 52.00
C GLU A 240 -11.01 -49.62 51.66
N ASN A 241 -10.43 -50.38 52.59
CA ASN A 241 -11.17 -51.31 53.47
C ASN A 241 -10.28 -52.00 54.55
N ALA A 242 -10.96 -52.34 55.66
CA ALA A 242 -10.83 -53.50 56.56
C ALA A 242 -9.57 -53.77 57.42
N GLY A 243 -9.81 -53.88 58.73
CA GLY A 243 -9.11 -54.81 59.64
C GLY A 243 -8.87 -54.26 61.04
N THR A 244 -9.89 -54.19 61.89
CA THR A 244 -10.16 -55.10 63.04
C THR A 244 -9.67 -54.60 64.42
N GLU A 245 -10.66 -54.19 65.22
CA GLU A 245 -10.99 -54.59 66.60
C GLU A 245 -10.09 -54.33 67.82
N ASN A 246 -10.75 -53.70 68.81
CA ASN A 246 -10.58 -53.75 70.29
C ASN A 246 -9.31 -53.11 70.89
N GLY A 247 -9.36 -52.32 71.96
CA GLY A 247 -10.39 -51.96 72.91
C GLY A 247 -9.70 -51.40 74.18
N THR A 248 -10.48 -50.74 75.04
CA THR A 248 -10.24 -50.48 76.49
C THR A 248 -9.04 -49.59 76.87
N GLU A 249 -9.24 -48.35 77.30
CA GLU A 249 -9.70 -47.84 78.62
C GLU A 249 -8.52 -47.34 79.48
N SER A 250 -8.82 -46.30 80.27
CA SER A 250 -8.08 -45.84 81.47
C SER A 250 -6.74 -45.14 81.26
N GLU A 251 -6.34 -44.12 82.01
CA GLU A 251 -6.90 -43.24 83.02
C GLU A 251 -5.77 -42.23 83.31
N SER A 252 -6.13 -41.06 83.82
CA SER A 252 -5.35 -40.24 84.78
C SER A 252 -3.93 -39.79 84.44
#